data_AF-A0A2M8X928-F1
#
_entry.id   AF-A0A2M8X928-F1
#
_cell.length_a   1.000
_cell.length_b   1.000
_cell.length_c   1.000
_cell.angle_alpha   90.00
_cell.angle_beta   90.00
_cell.angle_gamma   90.00
#
_symmetry.space_group_name_H-M   'P 1'
#
loop_
_entity.id
_entity.type
_entity.pdbx_description
1 polymer ?
#
loop_
_entity_poly.entity_id
_entity_poly.type
_entity_poly.pdbx_seq_one_letter_code
_entity_poly.pdbx_strand_id
1 'polypeptide(L)' 'MSDHNTSHAPATPSNDPVEDVVSVVPVVLPVVGGIMMFLLAFIAVMMA' A
#
# COMPACT_ATOMS: atom_id res chain seq x y z
N MET A 1 35.44 33.12 7.87
CA MET A 1 34.20 32.87 8.61
C MET A 1 33.35 31.91 7.80
N SER A 2 32.97 30.79 8.39
CA SER A 2 32.27 29.68 7.75
C SER A 2 30.77 29.91 7.86
N ASP A 3 30.16 30.54 6.86
CA ASP A 3 28.71 30.76 6.87
C ASP A 3 28.00 29.54 6.29
N HIS A 4 27.93 28.47 7.09
CA HIS A 4 27.10 27.31 6.82
C HIS A 4 25.64 27.64 7.20
N ASN A 5 25.05 28.61 6.49
CA ASN A 5 23.59 28.77 6.46
C ASN A 5 23.00 27.73 5.51
N THR A 6 23.09 26.45 5.91
CA THR A 6 22.21 25.42 5.36
C THR A 6 20.83 25.70 5.93
N SER A 7 20.08 26.56 5.23
CA SER A 7 18.66 26.72 5.44
C SER A 7 18.02 25.34 5.34
N HIS A 8 17.65 24.77 6.50
CA HIS A 8 16.73 23.64 6.56
C HIS A 8 15.37 24.15 6.09
N ALA A 9 15.23 24.34 4.78
CA ALA A 9 13.92 24.47 4.16
C ALA A 9 13.12 23.23 4.56
N PRO A 10 11.91 23.38 5.11
CA PRO A 10 11.08 22.23 5.44
C PRO A 10 10.90 21.44 4.15
N ALA A 11 11.37 20.19 4.12
CA ALA A 11 11.05 19.30 3.02
C ALA A 11 9.52 19.23 2.97
N THR A 12 8.92 19.81 1.94
CA THR A 12 7.49 19.68 1.67
C THR A 12 7.16 18.19 1.72
N PRO A 13 6.20 17.74 2.55
CA PRO A 13 5.83 16.33 2.60
C PRO A 13 5.39 15.93 1.20
N SER A 14 6.27 15.23 0.48
CA SER A 14 5.94 14.64 -0.80
C SER A 14 4.94 13.54 -0.49
N ASN A 15 3.68 13.71 -0.91
CA ASN A 15 2.73 12.60 -0.97
C ASN A 15 3.27 11.63 -2.02
N ASP A 16 4.22 10.78 -1.62
CA ASP A 16 4.71 9.69 -2.44
C ASP A 16 3.60 8.65 -2.51
N PRO A 17 2.99 8.43 -3.68
CA PRO A 17 1.93 7.43 -3.84
C PRO A 17 2.38 6.03 -3.42
N VAL A 18 3.67 5.73 -3.48
CA VAL A 18 4.22 4.43 -3.08
C VAL A 18 4.12 4.24 -1.57
N GLU A 19 4.44 5.26 -0.78
CA GLU A 19 4.42 5.18 0.68
C GLU A 19 2.99 4.94 1.22
N ASP A 20 2.00 5.58 0.58
CA ASP A 20 0.58 5.39 0.91
C ASP A 20 0.08 3.98 0.55
N VAL A 21 0.49 3.45 -0.61
CA VAL A 21 0.14 2.09 -1.04
C VAL A 21 0.78 1.03 -0.15
N VAL A 22 2.06 1.17 0.20
CA VAL A 22 2.79 0.18 1.02
C VAL A 22 2.14 0.00 2.40
N SER A 23 1.57 1.08 2.97
CA SER A 23 0.84 1.03 4.24
C SER A 23 -0.39 0.10 4.19
N VAL A 24 -1.06 0.01 3.04
CA VAL A 24 -2.29 -0.80 2.88
C VAL A 24 -2.05 -2.19 2.27
N VAL A 25 -0.87 -2.45 1.69
CA VAL A 25 -0.48 -3.76 1.11
C VAL A 25 -0.73 -4.94 2.05
N PRO A 26 -0.38 -4.88 3.37
CA PRO A 26 -0.61 -6.00 4.28
C PRO A 26 -2.08 -6.39 4.44
N VAL A 27 -3.01 -5.47 4.17
CA VAL A 27 -4.46 -5.71 4.26
C VAL A 27 -5.03 -6.13 2.92
N VAL A 28 -4.58 -5.49 1.83
CA VAL A 28 -5.03 -5.80 0.46
C VAL A 28 -4.73 -7.24 0.08
N LEU A 29 -3.53 -7.74 0.40
CA LEU A 29 -3.10 -9.10 0.04
C LEU A 29 -4.04 -10.19 0.63
N PRO A 30 -4.32 -10.21 1.95
CA PRO A 30 -5.29 -11.14 2.53
C PRO A 30 -6.72 -10.97 2.00
N VAL A 31 -7.18 -9.72 1.82
CA VAL A 31 -8.55 -9.47 1.35
C VAL A 31 -8.76 -9.99 -0.07
N VAL A 32 -7.87 -9.64 -0.99
CA VAL A 32 -7.93 -10.11 -2.38
C VAL A 32 -7.77 -11.62 -2.44
N GLY A 33 -6.82 -12.20 -1.69
CA GLY A 33 -6.64 -13.65 -1.59
C GLY A 33 -7.89 -14.36 -1.06
N GLY A 34 -8.53 -13.80 -0.03
CA GLY A 34 -9.78 -14.33 0.53
C GLY A 34 -10.94 -14.28 -0.45
N ILE A 35 -11.08 -13.18 -1.19
CA ILE A 35 -12.08 -13.06 -2.26
C ILE A 35 -11.83 -14.12 -3.34
N MET A 36 -10.58 -14.28 -3.79
CA MET A 36 -10.23 -15.31 -4.77
C MET A 36 -10.59 -16.72 -4.27
N MET A 37 -10.23 -17.07 -3.02
CA MET A 37 -10.56 -18.37 -2.45
C MET A 37 -12.08 -18.57 -2.30
N PHE A 38 -12.81 -17.54 -1.89
CA PHE A 38 -14.27 -17.60 -1.79
C PHE A 38 -14.93 -17.82 -3.16
N LEU A 39 -14.49 -17.07 -4.18
CA LEU A 39 -14.99 -17.25 -5.54
C LEU A 39 -14.68 -18.66 -6.07
N LEU A 40 -13.47 -19.17 -5.83
CA LEU A 40 -13.08 -20.54 -6.20
C LEU A 40 -13.92 -21.60 -5.48
N ALA A 41 -14.19 -21.42 -4.19
CA ALA A 41 -15.06 -22.32 -3.44
C ALA A 41 -16.52 -22.25 -3.93
N PHE A 42 -17.01 -21.04 -4.23
CA PHE A 42 -18.36 -20.83 -4.74
C PHE A 42 -18.58 -21.52 -6.09
N ILE A 43 -17.66 -21.36 -7.04
CA ILE A 43 -17.78 -22.05 -8.34
C ILE A 43 -17.69 -23.57 -8.18
N ALA A 44 -16.88 -24.07 -7.23
CA ALA A 44 -16.76 -25.51 -6.98
C ALA A 44 -18.08 -26.11 -6.47
N VAL A 45 -18.81 -25.39 -5.62
CA VAL A 45 -20.14 -25.82 -5.15
C VAL A 45 -21.18 -25.76 -6.26
N MET A 46 -21.16 -24.70 -7.09
CA MET A 46 -22.18 -24.46 -8.12
C MET A 46 -22.04 -25.36 -9.35
N MET A 47 -20.87 -25.96 -9.57
CA MET A 47 -20.58 -26.88 -10.69
C MET A 47 -20.61 -28.36 -10.28
N ALA A 48 -20.77 -28.65 -8.99
CA ALA A 48 -20.89 -30.01 -8.45
C ALA A 48 -22.29 -30.59 -8.65
#